data_AF-A0A927S0G2-F1
#
_entry.id   AF-A0A927S0G2-F1
#
_cell.length_a   1.000
_cell.length_b   1.000
_cell.length_c   1.000
_cell.angle_alpha   90.00
_cell.angle_beta   90.00
_cell.angle_gamma   90.00
#
_symmetry.space_group_name_H-M   'P 1'
#
loop_
_entity.id
_entity.type
_entity.pdbx_description
1 polymer ?
#
loop_
_entity_poly.entity_id
_entity_poly.type
_entity_poly.pdbx_seq_one_letter_code
_entity_poly.pdbx_strand_id
1 'polypeptide(L)'
;MNKVKEVLKRIGEYVWECFKGSFMSGFTYVLASMILLMLTIKDGAKYSEQMTWCVVVIVLALAYNGLLTWNYGSTNFEMLVSGNMKRMSMEKFGTEYKISSHKYVKEYRIWKGFAMGAFCVVIPLIVALFFGANAEEINRVALGEGTMDKGKGIAVLIGLFFSGWTILPFYCMNMAGLTVSYYFSLLIAVLPVFVSGGTYIWGAYAKRAKNIRAQELADRAMQAEANKPKKINYGGLPGTKPKKRK
;
A
#
# COMPACT_ATOMS: atom_id res chain seq x y z
N MET A 1 25.28 20.16 -16.74
CA MET A 1 24.06 20.77 -16.16
C MET A 1 22.75 20.10 -16.63
N ASN A 2 22.59 19.75 -17.92
CA ASN A 2 21.34 19.14 -18.43
C ASN A 2 21.04 17.73 -17.91
N LYS A 3 22.05 16.85 -17.77
CA LYS A 3 21.86 15.50 -17.21
C LYS A 3 21.37 15.50 -15.76
N VAL A 4 21.86 16.43 -14.93
CA VAL A 4 21.45 16.55 -13.52
C VAL A 4 19.98 16.96 -13.43
N LYS A 5 19.55 17.94 -14.24
CA LYS A 5 18.14 18.35 -14.30
C LYS A 5 17.22 17.19 -14.72
N GLU A 6 17.64 16.39 -15.68
CA GLU A 6 16.87 15.24 -16.14
C GLU A 6 16.74 14.15 -15.08
N VAL A 7 17.82 13.84 -14.36
CA VAL A 7 17.81 12.89 -13.24
C VAL A 7 16.88 13.37 -12.12
N LEU A 8 16.99 14.64 -11.72
CA LEU A 8 16.12 15.22 -10.69
C LEU A 8 14.65 15.20 -11.09
N LYS A 9 14.34 15.47 -12.36
CA LYS A 9 12.98 15.36 -12.88
C LYS A 9 12.44 13.94 -12.74
N ARG A 10 13.21 12.92 -13.13
CA ARG A 10 12.80 11.52 -13.00
C ARG A 10 12.59 11.11 -11.54
N ILE A 11 13.47 11.56 -10.64
CA ILE A 11 13.31 11.33 -9.19
C ILE A 11 12.00 11.96 -8.71
N GLY A 12 11.73 13.22 -9.07
CA GLY A 12 10.49 13.90 -8.73
C GLY A 12 9.24 13.15 -9.21
N GLU A 13 9.28 12.59 -10.42
CA GLU A 13 8.17 11.78 -10.95
C GLU A 13 7.95 10.50 -10.14
N TYR A 14 9.01 9.81 -9.70
CA TYR A 14 8.89 8.64 -8.83
C TYR A 14 8.35 8.98 -7.44
N VAL A 15 8.87 10.06 -6.84
CA VAL A 15 8.44 10.55 -5.53
C VAL A 15 6.97 10.94 -5.58
N TRP A 16 6.54 11.64 -6.64
CA TRP A 16 5.15 12.02 -6.85
C TRP A 16 4.21 10.81 -7.05
N GLU A 17 4.68 9.76 -7.72
CA GLU A 17 3.93 8.51 -7.84
C GLU A 17 3.73 7.83 -6.48
N CYS A 18 4.77 7.79 -5.65
CA CYS A 18 4.68 7.25 -4.29
C CYS A 18 3.75 8.09 -3.42
N PHE A 19 3.81 9.42 -3.52
CA PHE A 19 2.92 10.33 -2.79
C PHE A 19 1.44 10.13 -3.20
N LYS A 20 1.17 9.91 -4.49
CA LYS A 20 -0.18 9.55 -4.95
C LYS A 20 -0.62 8.19 -4.43
N GLY A 21 0.30 7.21 -4.45
CA GLY A 21 0.06 5.87 -3.92
C GLY A 21 -0.28 5.86 -2.42
N SER A 22 0.28 6.80 -1.66
CA SER A 22 0.02 6.94 -0.22
C SER A 22 -1.31 7.61 0.13
N PHE A 23 -2.01 8.24 -0.83
CA PHE A 23 -3.21 9.03 -0.53
C PHE A 23 -4.36 8.17 0.02
N MET A 24 -4.63 7.02 -0.61
CA MET A 24 -5.67 6.10 -0.13
C MET A 24 -5.33 5.54 1.25
N SER A 25 -4.07 5.15 1.47
CA SER A 25 -3.60 4.69 2.77
C SER A 25 -3.71 5.78 3.83
N GLY A 26 -3.28 7.01 3.53
CA GLY A 26 -3.39 8.16 4.42
C GLY A 26 -4.84 8.47 4.79
N PHE A 27 -5.75 8.42 3.82
CA PHE A 27 -7.18 8.60 4.05
C PHE A 27 -7.75 7.53 5.00
N THR A 28 -7.32 6.28 4.88
CA THR A 28 -7.73 5.21 5.81
C THR A 28 -7.32 5.51 7.26
N TYR A 29 -6.10 6.04 7.49
CA TYR A 29 -5.65 6.41 8.83
C TYR A 29 -6.38 7.64 9.40
N VAL A 30 -6.78 8.58 8.54
CA VAL A 30 -7.64 9.71 8.95
C VAL A 30 -9.03 9.19 9.34
N LEU A 31 -9.64 8.32 8.53
CA LEU A 31 -10.93 7.70 8.87
C LEU A 31 -10.85 6.89 10.17
N ALA A 32 -9.78 6.14 10.37
CA ALA A 32 -9.50 5.43 11.62
C ALA A 32 -9.48 6.40 12.83
N SER A 33 -8.83 7.55 12.68
CA SER A 33 -8.78 8.59 13.71
C SER A 33 -10.15 9.18 14.00
N MET A 34 -10.97 9.44 12.97
CA MET A 34 -12.34 9.93 13.14
C MET A 34 -13.25 8.93 13.84
N ILE A 35 -13.16 7.64 13.48
CA ILE A 35 -13.92 6.56 14.14
C ILE A 35 -13.52 6.48 15.61
N LEU A 36 -12.22 6.52 15.92
CA LEU A 36 -11.75 6.49 17.30
C LEU A 36 -12.21 7.72 18.09
N LEU A 37 -12.14 8.92 17.52
CA LEU A 37 -12.67 10.13 18.13
C LEU A 37 -14.16 9.97 18.49
N MET A 38 -14.99 9.50 17.56
CA MET A 38 -16.41 9.27 17.81
C MET A 38 -16.66 8.23 18.92
N LEU A 39 -15.83 7.18 18.99
CA LEU A 39 -15.93 6.16 20.03
C LEU A 39 -15.49 6.68 21.41
N THR A 40 -14.53 7.62 21.46
CA THR A 40 -14.06 8.23 22.72
C THR A 40 -15.03 9.25 23.30
N ILE A 41 -15.91 9.85 22.50
CA ILE A 41 -16.94 10.82 22.94
C ILE A 41 -18.15 10.11 23.58
N LYS A 42 -18.25 8.78 23.47
CA LYS A 42 -19.38 8.03 24.02
C LYS A 42 -19.33 8.02 25.56
N ASP A 43 -20.26 8.74 26.18
CA ASP A 43 -20.47 8.74 27.63
C ASP A 43 -20.62 7.32 28.18
N GLY A 44 -19.88 7.03 29.25
CA GLY A 44 -19.93 5.75 29.97
C GLY A 44 -19.13 4.60 29.36
N ALA A 45 -18.38 4.81 28.28
CA ALA A 45 -17.48 3.79 27.75
C ALA A 45 -16.35 3.49 28.74
N LYS A 46 -16.21 2.22 29.15
CA LYS A 46 -15.09 1.81 30.00
C LYS A 46 -13.77 1.99 29.26
N TYR A 47 -12.72 2.42 29.95
CA TYR A 47 -11.38 2.59 29.35
C TYR A 47 -10.87 1.33 28.64
N SER A 48 -11.21 0.14 29.16
CA SER A 48 -10.89 -1.15 28.53
C SER A 48 -11.53 -1.30 27.15
N GLU A 49 -12.76 -0.83 26.97
CA GLU A 49 -13.46 -0.87 25.68
C GLU A 49 -12.84 0.13 24.70
N GLN A 50 -12.52 1.34 25.15
CA GLN A 50 -11.83 2.34 24.34
C GLN A 50 -10.47 1.85 23.83
N MET A 51 -9.68 1.21 24.70
CA MET A 51 -8.40 0.62 24.33
C MET A 51 -8.56 -0.55 23.35
N THR A 52 -9.59 -1.38 23.55
CA THR A 52 -9.90 -2.48 22.61
C THR A 52 -10.22 -1.94 21.22
N TRP A 53 -11.06 -0.91 21.13
CA TRP A 53 -11.39 -0.25 19.86
C TRP A 53 -10.18 0.42 19.22
N CYS A 54 -9.30 1.05 20.00
CA CYS A 54 -8.02 1.57 19.51
C CYS A 54 -7.20 0.50 18.80
N VAL A 55 -7.00 -0.65 19.45
CA VAL A 55 -6.23 -1.76 18.87
C VAL A 55 -6.90 -2.29 17.60
N VAL A 56 -8.21 -2.54 17.64
CA VAL A 56 -8.97 -3.07 16.48
C VAL A 56 -8.85 -2.14 15.28
N VAL A 57 -9.07 -0.83 15.47
CA VAL A 57 -9.01 0.15 14.38
C VAL A 57 -7.60 0.27 13.80
N ILE A 58 -6.56 0.28 14.64
CA ILE A 58 -5.17 0.31 14.17
C ILE A 58 -4.86 -0.94 13.34
N VAL A 59 -5.22 -2.13 13.81
CA VAL A 59 -5.00 -3.40 13.09
C VAL A 59 -5.72 -3.39 11.75
N LEU A 60 -6.98 -2.98 11.71
CA LEU A 60 -7.77 -2.90 10.47
C LEU A 60 -7.18 -1.88 9.48
N ALA A 61 -6.74 -0.71 9.96
CA ALA A 61 -6.10 0.30 9.12
C ALA A 61 -4.77 -0.20 8.54
N LEU A 62 -3.94 -0.85 9.36
CA LEU A 62 -2.68 -1.48 8.91
C LEU A 62 -2.94 -2.59 7.89
N ALA A 63 -3.94 -3.45 8.13
CA ALA A 63 -4.30 -4.53 7.22
C ALA A 63 -4.79 -4.01 5.87
N TYR A 64 -5.66 -3.00 5.87
CA TYR A 64 -6.15 -2.37 4.63
C TYR A 64 -5.04 -1.66 3.87
N ASN A 65 -4.18 -0.91 4.57
CA ASN A 65 -2.97 -0.32 3.98
C ASN A 65 -2.06 -1.40 3.37
N GLY A 66 -1.88 -2.51 4.08
CA GLY A 66 -1.13 -3.67 3.60
C GLY A 66 -1.71 -4.25 2.30
N LEU A 67 -3.03 -4.39 2.21
CA LEU A 67 -3.71 -4.86 1.01
C LEU A 67 -3.53 -3.91 -0.19
N LEU A 68 -3.68 -2.60 0.05
CA LEU A 68 -3.48 -1.58 -1.00
C LEU A 68 -2.06 -1.65 -1.55
N THR A 69 -1.07 -1.66 -0.66
CA THR A 69 0.35 -1.68 -1.03
C THR A 69 0.78 -3.00 -1.66
N TRP A 70 0.20 -4.12 -1.26
CA TRP A 70 0.32 -5.41 -1.94
C TRP A 70 -0.16 -5.33 -3.40
N ASN A 71 -1.34 -4.76 -3.64
CA ASN A 71 -1.88 -4.55 -4.99
C ASN A 71 -0.98 -3.61 -5.83
N TYR A 72 -0.47 -2.53 -5.24
CA TYR A 72 0.50 -1.65 -5.88
C TYR A 72 1.79 -2.38 -6.24
N GLY A 73 2.32 -3.21 -5.34
CA GLY A 73 3.51 -4.04 -5.57
C GLY A 73 3.33 -4.99 -6.75
N SER A 74 2.21 -5.70 -6.78
CA SER A 74 1.83 -6.59 -7.88
C SER A 74 1.75 -5.84 -9.21
N THR A 75 1.05 -4.70 -9.24
CA THR A 75 0.86 -3.89 -10.46
C THR A 75 2.18 -3.31 -10.97
N ASN A 76 3.02 -2.81 -10.07
CA ASN A 76 4.31 -2.24 -10.45
C ASN A 76 5.28 -3.34 -10.94
N PHE A 77 5.14 -4.57 -10.43
CA PHE A 77 5.89 -5.71 -10.93
C PHE A 77 5.50 -6.07 -12.38
N GLU A 78 4.21 -6.04 -12.73
CA GLU A 78 3.77 -6.20 -14.11
C GLU A 78 4.33 -5.13 -15.04
N MET A 79 4.41 -3.89 -14.56
CA MET A 79 5.01 -2.79 -15.31
C MET A 79 6.50 -3.03 -15.55
N LEU A 80 7.23 -3.58 -14.57
CA LEU A 80 8.64 -3.95 -14.71
C LEU A 80 8.83 -5.06 -15.76
N VAL A 81 8.02 -6.12 -15.71
CA VAL A 81 8.06 -7.19 -16.71
C VAL A 81 7.78 -6.65 -18.10
N SER A 82 6.75 -5.81 -18.26
CA SER A 82 6.41 -5.16 -19.52
C SER A 82 7.57 -4.29 -20.04
N GLY A 83 8.23 -3.54 -19.16
CA GLY A 83 9.40 -2.73 -19.50
C GLY A 83 10.58 -3.58 -19.97
N ASN A 84 10.84 -4.71 -19.31
CA ASN A 84 11.89 -5.66 -19.72
C ASN A 84 11.60 -6.27 -21.10
N MET A 85 10.35 -6.60 -21.41
CA MET A 85 9.98 -7.09 -22.74
C MET A 85 10.21 -6.03 -23.83
N LYS A 86 9.90 -4.75 -23.55
CA LYS A 86 10.21 -3.65 -24.49
C LYS A 86 11.71 -3.55 -24.77
N ARG A 87 12.53 -3.54 -23.71
CA ARG A 87 13.99 -3.47 -23.82
C ARG A 87 14.56 -4.65 -24.61
N MET A 88 14.12 -5.86 -24.27
CA MET A 88 14.54 -7.08 -24.96
C MET A 88 14.11 -7.12 -26.44
N SER A 89 12.90 -6.65 -26.77
CA SER A 89 12.44 -6.58 -28.16
C SER A 89 13.29 -5.62 -28.99
N MET A 90 13.63 -4.47 -28.40
CA MET A 90 14.48 -3.48 -29.06
C MET A 90 15.88 -4.05 -29.32
N GLU A 91 16.46 -4.77 -28.35
CA GLU A 91 17.77 -5.40 -28.47
C GLU A 91 17.79 -6.56 -29.49
N LYS A 92 16.76 -7.40 -29.52
CA LYS A 92 16.76 -8.63 -30.35
C LYS A 92 16.21 -8.43 -31.76
N PHE A 93 15.19 -7.58 -31.91
CA PHE A 93 14.45 -7.43 -33.16
C PHE A 93 14.60 -6.04 -33.79
N GLY A 94 15.36 -5.14 -33.16
CA GLY A 94 15.54 -3.76 -33.62
C GLY A 94 14.24 -2.94 -33.66
N THR A 95 13.15 -3.47 -33.10
CA THR A 95 11.80 -2.91 -33.16
C THR A 95 11.27 -2.70 -31.75
N GLU A 96 10.74 -1.50 -31.51
CA GLU A 96 10.15 -1.15 -30.22
C GLU A 96 8.78 -1.82 -30.09
N TYR A 97 8.66 -2.76 -29.14
CA TYR A 97 7.38 -3.37 -28.82
C TYR A 97 6.46 -2.33 -28.14
N LYS A 98 5.47 -1.83 -28.88
CA LYS A 98 4.53 -0.81 -28.39
C LYS A 98 3.52 -1.39 -27.39
N ILE A 99 3.86 -1.35 -26.10
CA ILE A 99 2.90 -1.55 -25.01
C ILE A 99 2.38 -0.18 -24.58
N SER A 100 1.13 0.14 -24.95
CA SER A 100 0.48 1.44 -24.66
C SER A 100 0.23 1.68 -23.17
N SER A 101 0.11 0.62 -22.37
CA SER A 101 -0.17 0.69 -20.93
C SER A 101 1.09 0.87 -20.07
N HIS A 102 2.29 0.62 -20.60
CA HIS A 102 3.52 0.65 -19.82
C HIS A 102 3.92 2.08 -19.43
N LYS A 103 4.13 2.30 -18.13
CA LYS A 103 4.63 3.55 -17.57
C LYS A 103 5.90 3.29 -16.78
N TYR A 104 7.02 3.85 -17.22
CA TYR A 104 8.33 3.65 -16.58
C TYR A 104 8.35 4.10 -15.11
N VAL A 105 7.60 5.16 -14.78
CA VAL A 105 7.45 5.67 -13.41
C VAL A 105 6.79 4.62 -12.52
N LYS A 106 5.96 3.73 -13.05
CA LYS A 106 5.27 2.67 -12.30
C LYS A 106 6.04 1.35 -12.25
N GLU A 107 7.26 1.27 -12.78
CA GLU A 107 8.06 0.05 -12.62
C GLU A 107 8.36 -0.22 -11.13
N TYR A 108 8.38 -1.50 -10.80
CA TYR A 108 8.71 -1.99 -9.45
C TYR A 108 10.11 -1.56 -9.02
N ARG A 109 10.20 -1.05 -7.80
CA ARG A 109 11.45 -0.76 -7.09
C ARG A 109 11.22 -1.02 -5.61
N ILE A 110 12.15 -1.72 -4.96
CA ILE A 110 11.99 -2.22 -3.59
C ILE A 110 11.65 -1.11 -2.58
N TRP A 111 12.20 0.08 -2.75
CA TRP A 111 12.04 1.20 -1.83
C TRP A 111 10.67 1.89 -1.91
N LYS A 112 9.90 1.69 -2.99
CA LYS A 112 8.64 2.43 -3.20
C LYS A 112 7.58 2.12 -2.15
N GLY A 113 7.50 0.86 -1.71
CA GLY A 113 6.61 0.48 -0.60
C GLY A 113 6.89 1.28 0.66
N PHE A 114 8.17 1.41 1.02
CA PHE A 114 8.59 2.20 2.17
C PHE A 114 8.34 3.70 1.98
N ALA A 115 8.56 4.24 0.78
CA ALA A 115 8.29 5.64 0.47
C ALA A 115 6.79 5.97 0.59
N MET A 116 5.90 5.10 0.07
CA MET A 116 4.46 5.25 0.24
C MET A 116 4.06 5.27 1.72
N GLY A 117 4.62 4.33 2.51
CA GLY A 117 4.40 4.34 3.95
C GLY A 117 4.94 5.59 4.63
N ALA A 118 6.13 6.07 4.27
CA ALA A 118 6.74 7.27 4.87
C ALA A 118 5.88 8.51 4.67
N PHE A 119 5.25 8.67 3.50
CA PHE A 119 4.32 9.77 3.27
C PHE A 119 3.08 9.75 4.18
N CYS A 120 2.58 8.56 4.53
CA CYS A 120 1.47 8.45 5.48
C CYS A 120 1.83 8.87 6.91
N VAL A 121 3.13 8.91 7.23
CA VAL A 121 3.64 9.04 8.60
C VAL A 121 4.11 10.45 8.93
N VAL A 122 4.33 11.30 7.91
CA VAL A 122 4.79 12.70 8.10
C VAL A 122 3.89 13.47 9.08
N ILE A 123 2.57 13.44 8.87
CA ILE A 123 1.61 14.18 9.72
C ILE A 123 1.58 13.59 11.13
N PRO A 124 1.41 12.27 11.33
CA PRO A 124 1.50 11.64 12.66
C PRO A 124 2.78 11.97 13.42
N LEU A 125 3.94 12.01 12.78
CA LEU A 125 5.20 12.36 13.45
C LEU A 125 5.19 13.80 13.96
N ILE A 126 4.73 14.76 13.14
CA ILE A 126 4.65 16.17 13.55
C ILE A 126 3.68 16.33 14.72
N VAL A 127 2.52 15.66 14.66
CA VAL A 127 1.53 15.71 15.73
C VAL A 127 2.07 15.06 17.00
N ALA A 128 2.72 13.91 16.91
CA ALA A 128 3.35 13.23 18.05
C ALA A 128 4.38 14.12 18.77
N LEU A 129 5.23 14.82 18.00
CA LEU A 129 6.20 15.76 18.55
C LEU A 129 5.51 16.93 19.25
N PHE A 130 4.45 17.48 18.65
CA PHE A 130 3.65 18.55 19.25
C PHE A 130 2.99 18.12 20.56
N PHE A 131 2.36 16.94 20.60
CA PHE A 131 1.74 16.39 21.80
C PHE A 131 2.77 16.09 22.89
N GLY A 132 3.93 15.52 22.52
CA GLY A 132 5.02 15.28 23.45
C GLY A 132 5.56 16.56 24.09
N ALA A 133 5.77 17.61 23.28
CA ALA A 133 6.28 18.89 23.76
C ALA A 133 5.29 19.67 24.65
N ASN A 134 3.98 19.42 24.51
CA ASN A 134 2.93 20.09 25.27
C ASN A 134 2.20 19.14 26.24
N ALA A 135 2.82 18.01 26.60
CA ALA A 135 2.16 16.92 27.34
C ALA A 135 1.56 17.36 28.67
N GLU A 136 2.26 18.20 29.44
CA GLU A 136 1.81 18.69 30.74
C GLU A 136 0.51 19.50 30.63
N GLU A 137 0.48 20.48 29.74
CA GLU A 137 -0.69 21.35 29.53
C GLU A 137 -1.88 20.55 28.99
N ILE A 138 -1.63 19.66 28.02
CA ILE A 138 -2.65 18.78 27.44
C ILE A 138 -3.25 17.86 28.51
N ASN A 139 -2.42 17.24 29.34
CA ASN A 139 -2.88 16.33 30.39
C ASN A 139 -3.70 17.06 31.46
N ARG A 140 -3.27 18.24 31.89
CA ARG A 140 -4.01 19.05 32.87
C ARG A 140 -5.40 19.41 32.36
N VAL A 141 -5.50 19.84 31.10
CA VAL A 141 -6.77 20.18 30.47
C VAL A 141 -7.66 18.95 30.31
N ALA A 142 -7.06 17.81 29.95
CA ALA A 142 -7.78 16.54 29.81
C ALA A 142 -8.34 16.01 31.15
N LEU A 143 -7.66 16.31 32.27
CA LEU A 143 -8.12 16.01 33.63
C LEU A 143 -9.10 17.07 34.19
N GLY A 144 -9.36 18.16 33.45
CA GLY A 144 -10.19 19.28 33.91
C GLY A 144 -9.49 20.25 34.86
N GLU A 145 -8.17 20.14 35.02
CA GLU A 145 -7.34 20.86 35.99
C GLU A 145 -6.54 22.03 35.36
N GLY A 146 -7.16 22.74 34.41
CA GLY A 146 -6.56 23.91 33.77
C GLY A 146 -7.27 24.34 32.50
N THR A 147 -6.77 25.42 31.91
CA THR A 147 -7.21 25.92 30.60
C THR A 147 -6.03 25.93 29.65
N MET A 148 -6.30 25.65 28.38
CA MET A 148 -5.30 25.72 27.31
C MET A 148 -5.49 26.98 26.50
N ASP A 149 -4.40 27.51 25.94
CA ASP A 149 -4.52 28.53 24.89
C ASP A 149 -5.41 28.03 23.73
N LYS A 150 -6.25 28.92 23.18
CA LYS A 150 -7.20 28.58 22.12
C LYS A 150 -6.50 28.03 20.87
N GLY A 151 -5.34 28.60 20.51
CA GLY A 151 -4.57 28.16 19.35
C GLY A 151 -4.03 26.74 19.54
N LYS A 152 -3.49 26.44 20.73
CA LYS A 152 -3.09 25.07 21.08
C LYS A 152 -4.29 24.12 21.10
N GLY A 153 -5.45 24.57 21.59
CA GLY A 153 -6.70 23.79 21.62
C GLY A 153 -7.11 23.31 20.24
N ILE A 154 -7.10 24.23 19.28
CA ILE A 154 -7.37 23.93 17.87
C ILE A 154 -6.32 22.96 17.32
N ALA A 155 -5.04 23.16 17.62
CA ALA A 155 -3.96 22.27 17.16
C ALA A 155 -4.11 20.84 17.71
N VAL A 156 -4.53 20.67 18.97
CA VAL A 156 -4.85 19.36 19.56
C VAL A 156 -6.00 18.69 18.81
N LEU A 157 -7.10 19.40 18.56
CA LEU A 157 -8.26 18.85 17.83
C LEU A 157 -7.88 18.41 16.41
N ILE A 158 -7.15 19.27 15.68
CA ILE A 158 -6.64 18.93 14.33
C ILE A 158 -5.69 17.73 14.39
N GLY A 159 -4.80 17.69 15.40
CA GLY A 159 -3.88 16.60 15.60
C GLY A 159 -4.59 15.27 15.85
N LEU A 160 -5.61 15.24 16.71
CA LEU A 160 -6.42 14.06 16.96
C LEU A 160 -7.24 13.66 15.73
N PHE A 161 -7.71 14.62 14.93
CA PHE A 161 -8.44 14.32 13.68
C PHE A 161 -7.56 13.60 12.66
N PHE A 162 -6.33 14.09 12.42
CA PHE A 162 -5.45 13.50 11.40
C PHE A 162 -4.63 12.31 11.90
N SER A 163 -4.31 12.26 13.21
CA SER A 163 -3.34 11.32 13.78
C SER A 163 -3.84 10.60 15.03
N GLY A 164 -5.15 10.68 15.31
CA GLY A 164 -5.78 10.05 16.47
C GLY A 164 -5.52 8.55 16.56
N TRP A 165 -5.40 7.85 15.43
CA TRP A 165 -5.02 6.43 15.40
C TRP A 165 -3.69 6.12 16.10
N THR A 166 -2.77 7.09 16.22
CA THR A 166 -1.52 6.95 16.99
C THR A 166 -1.57 7.59 18.37
N ILE A 167 -2.32 8.70 18.51
CA ILE A 167 -2.29 9.56 19.70
C ILE A 167 -3.35 9.17 20.73
N LEU A 168 -4.57 8.84 20.28
CA LEU A 168 -5.70 8.57 21.16
C LEU A 168 -5.46 7.45 22.19
N PRO A 169 -4.76 6.34 21.88
CA PRO A 169 -4.48 5.33 22.89
C PRO A 169 -3.75 5.93 24.10
N PHE A 170 -2.74 6.76 23.87
CA PHE A 170 -1.98 7.42 24.94
C PHE A 170 -2.76 8.56 25.59
N TYR A 171 -3.58 9.28 24.81
CA TYR A 171 -4.46 10.31 25.35
C TYR A 171 -5.47 9.72 26.35
N CYS A 172 -6.12 8.62 26.00
CA CYS A 172 -7.03 7.87 26.88
C CYS A 172 -6.31 7.33 28.12
N MET A 173 -5.09 6.79 28.00
CA MET A 173 -4.31 6.33 29.15
C MET A 173 -3.95 7.46 30.12
N ASN A 174 -3.59 8.64 29.60
CA ASN A 174 -3.29 9.81 30.42
C ASN A 174 -4.55 10.35 31.14
N MET A 175 -5.70 10.38 30.45
CA MET A 175 -6.98 10.71 31.09
C MET A 175 -7.36 9.72 32.20
N ALA A 176 -6.91 8.48 32.12
CA ALA A 176 -7.10 7.46 33.16
C ALA A 176 -6.07 7.55 34.30
N GLY A 177 -5.17 8.54 34.30
CA GLY A 177 -4.18 8.76 35.36
C GLY A 177 -2.89 7.94 35.23
N LEU A 178 -2.70 7.15 34.17
CA LEU A 178 -1.54 6.26 34.01
C LEU A 178 -0.24 6.95 33.57
N THR A 179 -0.26 8.27 33.36
CA THR A 179 0.90 9.11 32.98
C THR A 179 1.87 8.47 31.98
N VAL A 180 1.50 8.49 30.70
CA VAL A 180 2.28 7.91 29.59
C VAL A 180 2.77 8.98 28.63
N SER A 181 4.03 8.89 28.19
CA SER A 181 4.58 9.85 27.23
C SER A 181 3.92 9.75 25.85
N TYR A 182 3.49 10.89 25.29
CA TYR A 182 2.99 10.95 23.91
C TYR A 182 4.07 10.62 22.87
N TYR A 183 5.37 10.66 23.20
CA TYR A 183 6.42 10.27 22.26
C TYR A 183 6.37 8.79 21.86
N PHE A 184 5.72 7.93 22.66
CA PHE A 184 5.50 6.53 22.26
C PHE A 184 4.62 6.40 21.00
N SER A 185 3.83 7.41 20.67
CA SER A 185 3.06 7.45 19.41
C SER A 185 3.96 7.47 18.18
N LEU A 186 5.21 7.94 18.27
CA LEU A 186 6.18 7.87 17.18
C LEU A 186 6.45 6.42 16.76
N LEU A 187 6.48 5.47 17.71
CA LEU A 187 6.71 4.05 17.41
C LEU A 187 5.54 3.46 16.63
N ILE A 188 4.31 3.77 17.05
CA ILE A 188 3.08 3.35 16.34
C ILE A 188 3.02 4.01 14.96
N ALA A 189 3.37 5.30 14.89
CA ALA A 189 3.37 6.07 13.67
C ALA A 189 4.28 5.47 12.59
N VAL A 190 5.38 4.80 12.93
CA VAL A 190 6.30 4.22 11.93
C VAL A 190 5.80 2.88 11.37
N LEU A 191 4.85 2.19 12.02
CA LEU A 191 4.34 0.88 11.56
C LEU A 191 3.88 0.85 10.09
N PRO A 192 3.17 1.87 9.55
CA PRO A 192 2.79 1.91 8.14
C PRO A 192 3.99 1.86 7.18
N VAL A 193 5.18 2.35 7.57
CA VAL A 193 6.39 2.27 6.74
C VAL A 193 6.79 0.81 6.51
N PHE A 194 6.83 0.03 7.60
CA PHE A 194 7.20 -1.38 7.55
C PHE A 194 6.13 -2.23 6.89
N VAL A 195 4.86 -2.00 7.23
CA VAL A 195 3.74 -2.72 6.62
C VAL A 195 3.73 -2.45 5.12
N SER A 196 3.72 -1.19 4.69
CA SER A 196 3.72 -0.83 3.27
C SER A 196 4.94 -1.36 2.51
N GLY A 197 6.14 -1.32 3.12
CA GLY A 197 7.34 -1.89 2.53
C GLY A 197 7.25 -3.40 2.35
N GLY A 198 6.89 -4.13 3.41
CA GLY A 198 6.81 -5.58 3.41
C GLY A 198 5.74 -6.13 2.47
N THR A 199 4.52 -5.58 2.53
CA THR A 199 3.40 -6.04 1.69
C THR A 199 3.59 -5.66 0.22
N TYR A 200 4.21 -4.51 -0.08
CA TYR A 200 4.59 -4.13 -1.44
C TYR A 200 5.57 -5.14 -2.06
N ILE A 201 6.61 -5.52 -1.32
CA ILE A 201 7.56 -6.54 -1.74
C ILE A 201 6.83 -7.89 -1.93
N TRP A 202 6.00 -8.28 -0.96
CA TRP A 202 5.24 -9.51 -1.02
C TRP A 202 4.30 -9.56 -2.23
N GLY A 203 3.63 -8.45 -2.56
CA GLY A 203 2.77 -8.33 -3.73
C GLY A 203 3.51 -8.57 -5.05
N ALA A 204 4.72 -8.04 -5.17
CA ALA A 204 5.56 -8.29 -6.34
C ALA A 204 5.97 -9.77 -6.46
N TYR A 205 6.38 -10.40 -5.34
CA TYR A 205 6.73 -11.83 -5.33
C TYR A 205 5.52 -12.74 -5.59
N ALA A 206 4.36 -12.42 -5.04
CA ALA A 206 3.12 -13.15 -5.28
C ALA A 206 2.75 -13.11 -6.77
N LYS A 207 2.89 -11.93 -7.42
CA LYS A 207 2.66 -11.81 -8.86
C LYS A 207 3.68 -12.59 -9.67
N ARG A 208 4.96 -12.56 -9.29
CA ARG A 208 6.01 -13.38 -9.93
C ARG A 208 5.66 -14.87 -9.89
N ALA A 209 5.29 -15.39 -8.72
CA ALA A 209 4.89 -16.79 -8.55
C ALA A 209 3.66 -17.15 -9.39
N LYS A 210 2.66 -16.26 -9.46
CA LYS A 210 1.48 -16.44 -10.31
C LYS A 210 1.84 -16.52 -11.80
N ASN A 211 2.75 -15.66 -12.26
CA ASN A 211 3.18 -15.65 -13.67
C ASN A 211 3.97 -16.91 -14.04
N ILE A 212 4.86 -17.39 -13.16
CA ILE A 212 5.61 -18.64 -13.36
C ILE A 212 4.65 -19.82 -13.51
N ARG A 213 3.69 -19.95 -12.58
CA ARG A 213 2.67 -21.02 -12.65
C ARG A 213 1.83 -20.95 -13.93
N ALA A 214 1.49 -19.74 -14.39
CA ALA A 214 0.75 -19.57 -15.64
C ALA A 214 1.58 -19.99 -16.87
N GLN A 215 2.88 -19.71 -16.87
CA GLN A 215 3.80 -20.17 -17.92
C GLN A 215 3.93 -21.69 -17.93
N GLU A 216 4.13 -22.32 -16.76
CA GLU A 216 4.20 -23.79 -16.65
C GLU A 216 2.93 -24.48 -17.15
N LEU A 217 1.76 -23.90 -16.87
CA LEU A 217 0.48 -24.42 -17.37
C LEU A 217 0.36 -24.26 -18.89
N ALA A 218 0.78 -23.12 -19.43
CA ALA A 218 0.80 -22.89 -20.88
C ALA A 218 1.77 -23.85 -21.60
N ASP A 219 2.96 -24.08 -21.03
CA ASP A 219 3.94 -25.01 -21.57
C ASP A 219 3.41 -26.45 -21.55
N ARG A 220 2.75 -26.88 -20.47
CA ARG A 220 2.08 -28.19 -20.40
C ARG A 220 0.97 -28.31 -21.43
N ALA A 221 0.18 -27.25 -21.65
CA ALA A 221 -0.86 -27.23 -22.67
C ALA A 221 -0.28 -27.32 -24.09
N MET A 222 0.80 -26.60 -24.38
CA MET A 222 1.52 -26.68 -25.66
C MET A 222 2.12 -28.07 -25.89
N GLN A 223 2.72 -28.69 -24.87
CA GLN A 223 3.22 -30.06 -24.95
C GLN A 223 2.10 -31.08 -25.16
N ALA A 224 0.95 -30.90 -24.50
CA ALA A 224 -0.21 -31.75 -24.71
C ALA A 224 -0.78 -31.61 -26.13
N GLU A 225 -0.80 -30.40 -26.70
CA GLU A 225 -1.18 -30.19 -28.11
C GLU A 225 -0.16 -30.73 -29.11
N ALA A 226 1.13 -30.56 -28.84
CA ALA A 226 2.19 -31.14 -29.66
C ALA A 226 2.18 -32.67 -29.64
N ASN A 227 1.76 -33.27 -28.52
CA ASN A 227 1.60 -34.72 -28.35
C ASN A 227 0.22 -35.25 -28.77
N LYS A 228 -0.73 -34.40 -29.21
CA LYS A 228 -1.97 -34.91 -29.81
C LYS A 228 -1.62 -35.62 -31.12
N PRO A 229 -2.02 -36.88 -31.31
CA PRO A 229 -1.77 -37.57 -32.57
C PRO A 229 -2.39 -36.76 -33.69
N LYS A 230 -1.57 -36.37 -34.68
CA LYS A 230 -2.06 -35.72 -35.90
C LYS A 230 -3.15 -36.64 -36.47
N LYS A 231 -4.40 -36.15 -36.53
CA LYS A 231 -5.44 -36.86 -37.27
C LYS A 231 -4.97 -36.96 -38.72
N ILE A 232 -4.48 -38.13 -39.09
CA ILE A 232 -4.25 -38.49 -40.48
C ILE A 232 -5.65 -38.48 -41.11
N ASN A 233 -5.93 -37.45 -41.90
CA ASN A 233 -7.17 -37.38 -42.65
C ASN A 233 -7.08 -38.43 -43.77
N TYR A 234 -7.67 -39.60 -43.56
CA TYR A 234 -7.83 -40.63 -44.61
C TYR A 234 -8.87 -40.21 -45.68
N GLY A 235 -9.44 -39.00 -45.58
CA GLY A 235 -10.32 -38.42 -46.58
C GLY A 235 -9.55 -37.85 -47.77
N GLY A 236 -8.97 -38.71 -48.61
CA GLY A 236 -8.44 -38.29 -49.90
C GLY A 236 -7.23 -39.05 -50.42
N LEU A 237 -7.24 -40.40 -50.37
CA LEU A 237 -6.47 -41.13 -51.37
C LEU A 237 -7.16 -40.93 -52.73
N PRO A 238 -6.49 -40.39 -53.76
CA PRO A 238 -7.06 -40.26 -55.08
C PRO A 238 -7.38 -41.67 -55.61
N GLY A 239 -8.66 -42.06 -55.60
CA GLY A 239 -9.10 -43.34 -56.19
C GLY A 239 -10.25 -44.06 -55.47
N THR A 240 -10.55 -43.77 -54.20
CA THR A 240 -11.58 -44.54 -53.47
C THR A 240 -12.92 -43.79 -53.41
N LYS A 241 -13.59 -43.62 -54.56
CA LYS A 241 -15.04 -43.37 -54.56
C LYS A 241 -15.76 -44.72 -54.50
N PRO A 242 -16.65 -44.97 -53.50
CA PRO A 242 -17.43 -46.19 -53.49
C PRO A 242 -18.37 -46.21 -54.69
N LYS A 243 -18.31 -47.27 -55.51
CA LYS A 243 -19.28 -47.52 -56.58
C LYS A 243 -20.66 -47.65 -55.96
N LYS A 244 -21.57 -46.72 -56.29
CA LYS A 244 -23.00 -46.89 -56.02
C LYS A 244 -23.46 -48.17 -56.72
N ARG A 245 -23.95 -49.14 -55.93
CA ARG A 245 -24.67 -50.31 -56.45
C ARG A 245 -26.01 -49.82 -57.01
N LYS A 246 -26.31 -50.24 -58.25
CA LYS A 246 -27.63 -50.12 -58.87
C LYS A 246 -28.58 -51.13 -58.23
#